data_AF-A0A9E5T790-F1
#
_entry.id   AF-A0A9E5T790-F1
#
_cell.length_a   1.000
_cell.length_b   1.000
_cell.length_c   1.000
_cell.angle_alpha   90.00
_cell.angle_beta   90.00
_cell.angle_gamma   90.00
#
_symmetry.space_group_name_H-M   'P 1'
#
loop_
_entity.id
_entity.type
_entity.pdbx_description
1 polymer ?
#
loop_
_entity_poly.entity_id
_entity_poly.type
_entity_poly.pdbx_seq_one_letter_code
_entity_poly.pdbx_strand_id
1 'polypeptide(L)' 'MQAFEVGLAAEQKAYDFYDMALPGITDPEVRELFIELRDEETEHVEMLREAMAKLPPSASNETEFDADEAPYL' A
#
# COMPACT_ATOMS: atom_id res chain seq x y z
N MET A 1 3.90 9.63 10.05
CA MET A 1 4.66 9.25 8.84
C MET A 1 4.73 7.73 8.62
N GLN A 2 4.96 6.95 9.67
CA GLN A 2 5.04 5.48 9.64
C GLN A 2 3.90 4.76 8.88
N ALA A 3 2.66 5.26 8.98
CA ALA A 3 1.52 4.68 8.27
C ALA A 3 1.63 4.77 6.73
N PHE A 4 2.16 5.87 6.19
CA PHE A 4 2.38 6.03 4.75
C PHE A 4 3.50 5.12 4.25
N GLU A 5 4.56 4.94 5.05
CA GLU A 5 5.65 4.03 4.73
C GLU A 5 5.17 2.57 4.69
N VAL A 6 4.32 2.18 5.63
CA VAL A 6 3.66 0.86 5.63
C VAL A 6 2.77 0.70 4.40
N GLY A 7 1.98 1.72 4.05
CA GLY A 7 1.16 1.72 2.84
C GLY A 7 1.99 1.54 1.57
N LEU A 8 3.03 2.37 1.38
CA LEU A 8 3.92 2.28 0.23
C LEU A 8 4.62 0.91 0.11
N ALA A 9 5.04 0.34 1.24
CA ALA A 9 5.62 -1.01 1.25
C ALA A 9 4.58 -2.09 0.90
N ALA A 10 3.32 -1.90 1.29
CA ALA A 10 2.23 -2.81 0.94
C ALA A 10 1.93 -2.79 -0.56
N GLU A 11 1.83 -1.60 -1.18
CA GLU A 11 1.56 -1.50 -2.62
C GLU A 11 2.71 -2.08 -3.46
N GLN A 12 3.97 -1.83 -3.06
CA GLN A 12 5.11 -2.44 -3.74
C GLN A 12 5.06 -3.97 -3.65
N LYS A 13 4.67 -4.51 -2.50
CA LYS A 13 4.54 -5.97 -2.31
C LYS A 13 3.39 -6.54 -3.15
N ALA A 14 2.29 -5.82 -3.31
CA ALA A 14 1.18 -6.21 -4.16
C ALA A 14 1.58 -6.21 -5.64
N TYR A 15 2.26 -5.16 -6.09
CA TYR A 15 2.83 -5.09 -7.44
C TYR A 15 3.73 -6.30 -7.74
N ASP A 16 4.69 -6.57 -6.86
CA ASP A 16 5.63 -7.68 -6.99
C ASP A 16 4.90 -9.03 -7.05
N PHE A 17 3.85 -9.20 -6.23
CA PHE A 17 3.03 -10.41 -6.21
C PHE A 17 2.34 -10.63 -7.56
N TYR A 18 1.68 -9.62 -8.11
CA TYR A 18 1.00 -9.74 -9.40
C TYR A 18 2.00 -9.99 -10.52
N ASP A 19 3.12 -9.26 -10.56
CA ASP A 19 4.14 -9.42 -11.60
C ASP A 19 4.78 -10.82 -11.58
N MET A 20 5.08 -11.35 -10.40
CA MET A 20 5.61 -12.71 -10.24
C MET A 20 4.59 -13.80 -10.62
N ALA A 21 3.29 -13.54 -10.47
CA ALA A 21 2.23 -14.49 -10.82
C ALA A 21 1.96 -14.56 -12.33
N LEU A 22 2.14 -13.45 -13.07
CA LEU A 22 1.81 -13.35 -14.50
C LEU A 22 2.41 -14.44 -15.40
N PRO A 23 3.66 -14.90 -15.24
CA PRO A 23 4.21 -15.98 -16.06
C PRO A 23 3.49 -17.34 -15.89
N GLY A 24 2.83 -17.55 -14.74
CA GLY A 24 2.12 -18.80 -14.42
C GLY A 24 0.66 -18.83 -14.87
N ILE A 25 0.10 -17.72 -15.35
CA ILE A 25 -1.32 -17.60 -15.70
C ILE A 25 -1.51 -17.90 -17.18
N THR A 26 -2.28 -18.96 -17.48
CA THR A 26 -2.59 -19.40 -18.85
C THR A 26 -3.95 -18.94 -19.35
N ASP A 27 -4.87 -18.64 -18.43
CA ASP A 27 -6.19 -18.12 -18.79
C ASP A 27 -6.06 -16.63 -19.18
N PRO A 28 -6.52 -16.22 -20.37
CA PRO A 28 -6.33 -14.87 -20.87
C PRO A 28 -7.10 -13.81 -20.06
N GLU A 29 -8.30 -14.13 -19.57
CA GLU A 29 -9.12 -13.19 -18.79
C GLU A 29 -8.50 -12.98 -17.40
N VAL A 30 -8.02 -14.06 -16.77
CA VAL A 30 -7.29 -13.97 -15.49
C VAL A 30 -5.98 -13.21 -15.67
N ARG A 31 -5.29 -13.39 -16.80
CA ARG A 31 -4.05 -12.66 -17.10
C ARG A 31 -4.31 -11.17 -17.24
N GLU A 32 -5.37 -10.79 -17.96
CA GLU A 32 -5.77 -9.39 -18.11
C GLU A 32 -6.08 -8.76 -16.76
N LEU A 33 -6.88 -9.43 -15.92
CA LEU A 33 -7.16 -8.97 -14.56
C LEU A 33 -5.89 -8.77 -13.72
N PHE A 34 -4.93 -9.69 -13.77
CA PHE A 34 -3.68 -9.54 -13.02
C PHE A 34 -2.79 -8.40 -13.53
N ILE A 35 -2.84 -8.10 -14.84
CA ILE A 35 -2.17 -6.94 -15.41
C ILE A 35 -2.81 -5.65 -14.90
N GLU A 36 -4.15 -5.58 -14.94
CA GLU A 36 -4.91 -4.43 -14.41
C GLU A 36 -4.57 -4.17 -12.94
N LEU A 37 -4.68 -5.19 -12.09
CA LEU A 37 -4.37 -5.06 -10.66
C LEU A 37 -2.93 -4.62 -10.41
N ARG A 38 -1.95 -5.20 -11.11
CA ARG A 38 -0.54 -4.79 -10.99
C ARG A 38 -0.36 -3.31 -11.34
N ASP A 39 -0.98 -2.86 -12.43
CA ASP A 39 -0.82 -1.50 -12.93
C ASP A 39 -1.55 -0.48 -12.01
N GLU A 40 -2.70 -0.84 -11.44
CA GLU A 40 -3.40 -0.08 -10.39
C GLU A 40 -2.52 0.20 -9.17
N GLU A 41 -1.67 -0.75 -8.75
CA GLU A 41 -0.76 -0.51 -7.60
C GLU A 41 0.23 0.64 -7.85
N THR A 42 0.58 0.90 -9.11
CA THR A 42 1.43 2.05 -9.45
C THR A 42 0.67 3.36 -9.23
N GLU A 43 -0.62 3.39 -9.55
CA GLU A 43 -1.48 4.55 -9.29
C GLU A 43 -1.66 4.77 -7.78
N HIS A 44 -1.86 3.70 -7.00
CA HIS A 44 -1.95 3.76 -5.54
C HIS A 44 -0.68 4.36 -4.90
N VAL A 45 0.51 3.95 -5.37
CA VAL A 45 1.79 4.52 -4.90
C VAL A 45 1.84 6.03 -5.15
N GLU A 46 1.44 6.50 -6.32
CA GLU A 46 1.44 7.93 -6.64
C GLU A 46 0.42 8.69 -5.79
N MET A 47 -0.79 8.14 -5.58
CA MET A 47 -1.79 8.72 -4.67
C MET A 47 -1.27 8.83 -3.23
N LEU A 48 -0.61 7.79 -2.72
CA LEU A 48 -0.01 7.79 -1.39
C LEU A 48 1.11 8.83 -1.27
N ARG A 49 1.96 8.98 -2.29
CA ARG A 49 3.01 10.01 -2.33
C ARG A 49 2.43 11.42 -2.34
N GLU A 50 1.40 11.66 -3.14
CA GLU A 50 0.72 12.96 -3.17
C GLU A 50 0.05 13.30 -1.84
N ALA A 51 -0.59 12.32 -1.20
CA ALA A 51 -1.21 12.49 0.10
C ALA A 51 -0.16 12.75 1.19
N MET A 52 0.97 12.03 1.17
CA MET A 52 2.10 12.24 2.08
C MET A 52 2.69 13.64 1.94
N ALA A 53 2.81 14.17 0.72
CA ALA A 53 3.32 15.52 0.46
C ALA A 53 2.41 16.64 1.00
N LYS A 54 1.12 16.36 1.21
CA LYS A 54 0.13 17.32 1.75
C LYS A 54 0.11 17.34 3.28
N LEU A 55 0.87 16.48 3.96
CA LEU A 55 0.86 16.41 5.42
C LEU A 55 1.46 17.65 6.07
N PRO A 56 0.86 18.14 7.17
CA PRO A 56 1.49 19.18 7.98
C PRO A 56 2.71 18.62 8.74
N PRO A 57 3.68 19.47 9.13
CA PRO A 57 4.86 19.04 9.89
C PRO A 57 4.54 18.30 11.19
N SER A 58 3.37 18.55 11.78
CA SER A 58 2.89 17.88 13.00
C SER A 58 2.49 16.40 12.79
N ALA A 59 2.35 15.94 11.54
CA ALA A 59 2.03 14.54 11.21
C ALA A 59 3.23 13.57 11.36
N SER A 60 4.39 14.12 11.71
CA SER A 60 5.59 13.36 12.09
C SER A 60 5.63 13.02 13.58
N ASN A 61 4.70 13.55 14.40
CA ASN A 61 4.63 13.17 15.81
C ASN A 61 4.21 11.69 15.91
N GLU A 62 5.13 10.86 16.39
CA GLU A 62 4.82 9.52 16.87
C GLU A 62 3.89 9.70 18.09
N THR A 63 2.60 9.46 17.90
CA THR A 63 1.73 9.22 19.05
C THR A 63 2.16 7.88 19.61
N GLU A 64 2.73 7.89 20.81
CA GLU A 64 3.03 6.68 21.56
C GLU A 64 1.72 5.89 21.66
N PHE A 65 1.67 4.72 21.01
CA PHE A 65 0.52 3.84 21.12
C PHE A 65 0.59 3.19 22.50
N ASP A 66 0.02 3.86 23.50
CA ASP A 66 -0.08 3.32 24.85
C ASP A 66 -1.16 2.24 24.88
N ALA A 67 -0.73 0.99 24.74
CA ALA A 67 -1.62 -0.16 24.82
C ALA A 67 -2.28 -0.30 26.21
N ASP A 68 -1.77 0.38 27.24
CA ASP A 68 -2.34 0.37 28.59
C ASP A 68 -3.48 1.41 28.76
N GLU A 69 -3.65 2.37 27.84
CA GLU A 69 -4.80 3.29 27.79
C GLU A 69 -6.00 2.76 27.00
N ALA A 70 -5.88 1.57 26.37
CA ALA A 70 -7.03 0.93 25.76
C ALA A 70 -8.05 0.59 26.87
N PRO A 71 -9.30 1.13 26.82
CA PRO A 71 -10.30 0.81 27.82
C PRO A 71 -10.51 -0.71 27.82
N TYR A 72 -10.23 -1.36 28.95
CA TYR A 72 -10.55 -2.76 29.18
C TYR A 72 -12.02 -2.99 28.81
N LEU A 73 -12.26 -3.71 27.70
CA LEU A 73 -13.58 -4.17 27.29
C LEU A 73 -14.04 -5.35 28.16
#